data_AF-A0A7S0A1S9-F1
#
_entry.id   AF-A0A7S0A1S9-F1
#
_cell.length_a   1.000
_cell.length_b   1.000
_cell.length_c   1.000
_cell.angle_alpha   90.00
_cell.angle_beta   90.00
_cell.angle_gamma   90.00
#
_symmetry.space_group_name_H-M   'P 1'
#
loop_
_entity.id
_entity.type
_entity.pdbx_description
1 polymer ?
#
loop_
_entity_poly.entity_id
_entity_poly.type
_entity_poly.pdbx_seq_one_letter_code
_entity_poly.pdbx_strand_id
1 'polypeptide(L)'
;ELIDAEGIDSQSLLAINSTPHKVHLLFTWIQQLIVESNTKQVFGVQAPILSRCFQELGNGMVSYRQAAKIATIPLPFPYVQATEMLLLSHWFLIPFLMCVWV
;
A
#
# COMPACT_ATOMS: atom_id res chain seq x y z
N GLU A 1 -8.29 12.21 -7.94
CA GLU A 1 -7.74 12.76 -9.19
C GLU A 1 -6.52 11.92 -9.56
N LEU A 2 -6.53 11.29 -10.74
CA LEU A 2 -5.34 10.61 -11.27
C LEU A 2 -4.43 11.68 -11.86
N ILE A 3 -3.15 11.66 -11.51
CA ILE A 3 -2.14 12.52 -12.15
C ILE A 3 -2.12 12.15 -13.63
N ASP A 4 -2.33 13.15 -14.49
CA ASP A 4 -2.28 12.97 -15.94
C ASP A 4 -0.86 12.55 -16.35
N ALA A 5 -0.76 11.49 -17.15
CA ALA A 5 0.51 10.95 -17.61
C ALA A 5 1.22 11.90 -18.59
N GLU A 6 0.49 12.86 -19.19
CA GLU A 6 1.07 13.89 -20.06
C GLU A 6 2.03 14.84 -19.31
N GLY A 7 1.94 14.94 -17.97
CA GLY A 7 2.83 15.78 -17.16
C GLY A 7 4.21 15.17 -16.88
N ILE A 8 4.45 13.90 -17.25
CA ILE A 8 5.71 13.19 -17.00
C ILE A 8 6.48 13.08 -18.31
N ASP A 9 7.79 13.36 -18.27
CA ASP A 9 8.63 13.23 -19.45
C ASP A 9 8.71 11.77 -19.95
N SER A 10 8.91 11.62 -21.25
CA SER A 10 8.92 10.31 -21.90
C SER A 10 10.01 9.38 -21.37
N GLN A 11 11.14 9.90 -20.88
CA GLN A 11 12.22 9.08 -20.34
C GLN A 11 11.87 8.53 -18.96
N SER A 12 11.27 9.35 -18.10
CA SER A 12 10.76 8.95 -16.79
C SER A 12 9.62 7.93 -16.92
N LEU A 13 8.72 8.09 -17.89
CA LEU A 13 7.69 7.08 -18.17
C LEU A 13 8.28 5.72 -18.55
N LEU A 14 9.33 5.71 -19.38
CA LEU A 14 10.05 4.47 -19.73
C LEU A 14 10.72 3.85 -18.49
N ALA A 15 11.36 4.66 -17.65
CA ALA A 15 12.02 4.20 -16.43
C ALA A 15 11.03 3.63 -15.38
N ILE A 16 9.84 4.21 -15.27
CA ILE A 16 8.74 3.67 -14.45
C ILE A 16 8.31 2.32 -15.00
N ASN A 17 8.15 2.21 -16.33
CA ASN A 17 7.62 0.98 -16.91
C ASN A 17 8.63 -0.19 -16.87
N SER A 18 9.93 0.09 -16.94
CA SER A 18 10.99 -0.92 -16.86
C SER A 18 11.26 -1.44 -15.45
N THR A 19 10.75 -0.79 -14.41
CA THR A 19 11.07 -1.10 -13.02
C THR A 19 9.99 -1.98 -12.35
N PRO A 20 10.36 -3.06 -11.63
CA PRO A 20 9.40 -3.88 -10.89
C PRO A 20 8.79 -3.17 -9.67
N HIS A 21 9.50 -2.19 -9.10
CA HIS A 21 9.09 -1.45 -7.89
C HIS A 21 8.72 0.01 -8.20
N LYS A 22 7.70 0.19 -9.05
CA LYS A 22 7.26 1.50 -9.57
C LYS A 22 7.00 2.55 -8.48
N VAL A 23 6.29 2.17 -7.42
CA VAL A 23 5.92 3.08 -6.32
C VAL A 23 7.15 3.57 -5.55
N HIS A 24 8.16 2.70 -5.35
CA HIS A 24 9.39 3.09 -4.67
C HIS A 24 10.20 4.09 -5.49
N LEU A 25 10.28 3.88 -6.82
CA LEU A 25 10.96 4.80 -7.72
C LEU A 25 10.33 6.19 -7.67
N LEU A 26 8.99 6.27 -7.78
CA LEU A 26 8.26 7.52 -7.67
C LEU A 26 8.47 8.21 -6.31
N PHE A 27 8.46 7.43 -5.22
CA PHE A 27 8.72 7.95 -3.89
C PHE A 27 10.11 8.60 -3.78
N THR A 28 11.13 7.95 -4.34
CA THR A 28 12.50 8.51 -4.39
C THR A 28 12.55 9.80 -5.22
N TRP A 29 11.89 9.85 -6.38
CA TRP A 29 11.87 11.06 -7.21
C TRP A 29 11.20 12.24 -6.51
N ILE A 30 10.09 12.01 -5.82
CA ILE A 30 9.43 13.05 -5.02
C ILE A 30 10.38 13.59 -3.95
N GLN A 31 11.08 12.71 -3.22
CA GLN A 31 12.05 13.14 -2.21
C GLN A 31 13.22 13.92 -2.82
N GLN A 32 13.73 13.49 -3.98
CA GLN A 32 14.80 14.19 -4.70
C GLN A 32 14.36 15.59 -5.14
N LEU A 33 13.15 15.74 -5.68
CA LEU A 33 12.58 17.03 -6.07
C LEU A 33 12.44 17.99 -4.88
N ILE A 34 12.02 17.46 -3.73
CA ILE A 34 11.93 18.24 -2.49
C ILE A 34 13.32 18.74 -2.05
N VAL A 35 14.33 17.86 -2.07
CA VAL A 35 15.71 18.22 -1.71
C VAL A 35 16.27 19.26 -2.68
N GLU A 36 16.08 19.07 -3.98
CA GLU A 36 16.54 19.99 -5.02
C GLU A 36 15.90 21.38 -4.87
N SER A 37 14.59 21.42 -4.60
CA SER A 37 13.85 22.67 -4.40
C SER A 37 14.31 23.42 -3.15
N ASN A 38 14.67 22.69 -2.08
CA ASN A 38 15.23 23.26 -0.87
C ASN A 38 16.66 23.81 -1.09
N THR A 39 17.50 23.09 -1.83
CA THR A 39 18.86 23.55 -2.19
C THR A 39 18.83 24.79 -3.07
N LYS A 40 17.87 24.87 -4.01
CA LYS A 40 17.63 26.04 -4.86
C LYS A 40 16.95 27.21 -4.12
N GLN A 41 16.64 27.06 -2.82
CA GLN A 41 15.92 28.03 -1.99
C GLN A 41 14.59 28.51 -2.62
N VAL A 42 13.94 27.64 -3.41
CA VAL A 42 12.63 27.95 -4.03
C VAL A 42 11.53 28.01 -2.98
N PHE A 43 11.64 27.16 -1.95
CA PHE A 43 10.78 27.18 -0.78
C PHE A 43 11.62 27.56 0.44
N GLY A 44 11.43 28.76 0.98
CA GLY A 44 12.12 29.27 2.19
C GLY A 44 11.62 28.60 3.48
N VAL A 45 11.62 27.27 3.53
CA VAL A 45 11.06 26.46 4.62
C VAL A 45 12.17 26.10 5.60
N GLN A 46 11.89 26.24 6.90
CA GLN A 46 12.86 25.90 7.94
C GLN A 46 13.06 24.37 8.04
N ALA A 47 14.29 23.95 8.33
CA ALA A 47 14.68 22.53 8.44
C ALA A 47 13.74 21.63 9.28
N PRO A 48 13.14 22.09 10.41
CA PRO A 48 12.22 21.26 11.19
C PRO A 48 10.93 20.89 10.44
N ILE A 49 10.40 21.80 9.62
CA ILE A 49 9.18 21.56 8.84
C ILE A 49 9.47 20.53 7.74
N LEU A 50 10.61 20.68 7.06
CA LEU A 50 11.04 19.77 6.03
C LEU A 50 11.26 18.35 6.56
N SER A 51 11.88 18.23 7.74
CA SER A 51 12.03 16.95 8.43
C SER A 51 10.68 16.29 8.73
N ARG A 52 9.70 17.06 9.19
CA ARG A 52 8.33 16.57 9.41
C ARG A 52 7.66 16.10 8.12
N CYS A 53 7.82 16.83 7.02
CA CYS A 53 7.32 16.40 5.71
C CYS A 53 7.91 15.04 5.28
N PHE A 54 9.22 14.84 5.45
CA PHE A 54 9.86 13.56 5.16
C PHE A 54 9.38 12.42 6.09
N GLN A 55 9.11 12.72 7.37
CA GLN A 55 8.54 11.76 8.30
C GLN A 55 7.14 11.32 7.87
N GLU A 56 6.25 12.26 7.51
CA GLU A 56 4.90 11.93 7.04
C GLU A 56 4.93 11.12 5.73
N LEU A 57 5.81 11.49 4.79
CA LEU A 57 6.05 10.71 3.57
C LEU A 57 6.53 9.28 3.90
N GLY A 58 7.46 9.14 4.84
CA GLY A 58 7.93 7.84 5.32
C GLY A 58 6.81 6.99 5.94
N ASN A 59 5.98 7.59 6.79
CA ASN A 59 4.81 6.94 7.38
C ASN A 59 3.82 6.46 6.31
N GLY A 60 3.62 7.26 5.25
CA GLY A 60 2.82 6.88 4.08
C GLY A 60 3.39 5.64 3.38
N MET A 61 4.70 5.57 3.18
CA MET A 61 5.37 4.42 2.56
C MET A 61 5.27 3.15 3.41
N VAL A 62 5.36 3.26 4.74
CA VAL A 62 5.13 2.14 5.66
C VAL A 62 3.70 1.62 5.53
N SER A 63 2.72 2.52 5.54
CA SER A 63 1.30 2.17 5.40
C SER A 63 1.00 1.48 4.07
N TYR A 64 1.56 1.99 2.96
CA TYR A 64 1.48 1.34 1.66
C TYR A 64 2.07 -0.08 1.69
N ARG A 65 3.24 -0.27 2.31
CA ARG A 65 3.86 -1.61 2.39
C ARG A 65 3.02 -2.59 3.19
N GLN A 66 2.37 -2.15 4.27
CA GLN A 66 1.45 -3.01 5.02
C GLN A 66 0.23 -3.39 4.19
N ALA A 67 -0.38 -2.43 3.49
CA ALA A 67 -1.51 -2.71 2.60
C ALA A 67 -1.11 -3.68 1.47
N ALA A 68 0.04 -3.44 0.81
CA ALA A 68 0.56 -4.31 -0.22
C ALA A 68 0.85 -5.72 0.30
N LYS A 69 1.36 -5.85 1.54
CA LYS A 69 1.56 -7.14 2.20
C LYS A 69 0.25 -7.90 2.37
N ILE A 70 -0.81 -7.24 2.85
CA ILE A 70 -2.13 -7.87 3.01
C ILE A 70 -2.71 -8.30 1.65
N ALA A 71 -2.52 -7.49 0.61
CA ALA A 71 -3.03 -7.79 -0.72
C ALA A 71 -2.27 -8.94 -1.42
N THR A 72 -0.99 -9.14 -1.10
CA THR A 72 -0.13 -10.11 -1.81
C THR A 72 0.09 -11.41 -1.05
N ILE A 73 0.04 -11.39 0.28
CA ILE A 73 0.25 -12.59 1.09
C ILE A 73 -1.10 -13.27 1.33
N PRO A 74 -1.35 -14.45 0.75
CA PRO A 74 -2.57 -15.19 1.00
C PRO A 74 -2.61 -15.71 2.44
N LEU A 75 -3.81 -15.92 2.98
CA LEU A 75 -4.01 -16.56 4.28
C LEU A 75 -3.39 -17.97 4.27
N PRO A 76 -2.73 -18.43 5.35
CA PRO A 76 -2.17 -19.76 5.38
C PRO A 76 -3.25 -20.83 5.14
N PHE A 77 -2.92 -21.78 4.28
CA PHE A 77 -3.84 -22.84 3.87
C PHE A 77 -4.52 -23.58 5.04
N PRO A 78 -3.82 -23.96 6.13
CA PRO A 78 -4.48 -24.65 7.25
C PRO A 78 -5.57 -23.82 7.94
N TYR A 79 -5.43 -22.49 7.98
CA TYR A 79 -6.44 -21.61 8.57
C TYR A 79 -7.70 -21.50 7.70
N VAL A 80 -7.52 -21.44 6.38
CA VAL A 80 -8.64 -21.49 5.43
C VAL A 80 -9.41 -22.80 5.61
N GLN A 81 -8.70 -23.94 5.61
CA GLN A 81 -9.33 -25.26 5.76
C GLN A 81 -10.07 -25.44 7.08
N ALA A 82 -9.47 -25.03 8.21
CA ALA A 82 -10.11 -25.13 9.51
C ALA A 82 -11.40 -24.31 9.58
N THR A 83 -11.38 -23.11 8.97
CA THR A 83 -12.55 -22.21 8.92
C THR A 83 -13.64 -22.80 8.02
N GLU A 84 -13.28 -23.32 6.85
CA GLU A 84 -14.21 -24.01 5.94
C GLU A 84 -14.85 -25.23 6.61
N MET A 85 -14.06 -26.08 7.27
CA MET A 85 -14.58 -27.25 8.00
C MET A 85 -15.55 -26.83 9.11
N LEU A 86 -15.23 -25.77 9.85
CA LEU A 86 -16.12 -25.24 10.89
C LEU A 86 -17.44 -24.75 10.29
N LEU A 87 -17.39 -23.93 9.23
CA LEU A 87 -18.59 -23.41 8.56
C LEU A 87 -19.45 -24.54 7.97
N LEU A 88 -18.84 -25.55 7.35
CA LEU A 88 -19.55 -26.71 6.83
C LEU A 88 -20.22 -27.50 7.96
N SER A 89 -19.50 -27.76 9.06
CA SER A 89 -20.07 -28.47 10.21
C SER A 89 -21.26 -27.72 10.80
N HIS A 90 -21.17 -26.39 10.93
CA HIS A 90 -22.27 -25.55 11.37
C HIS A 90 -23.45 -25.64 10.40
N TRP A 91 -23.19 -25.52 9.09
CA TRP A 91 -24.23 -25.59 8.06
C TRP A 91 -25.03 -26.89 8.13
N PHE A 92 -24.36 -28.02 8.39
CA PHE A 92 -25.03 -29.31 8.54
C PHE A 92 -25.71 -29.47 9.89
N LEU A 93 -25.08 -29.11 11.01
CA LEU A 93 -25.59 -29.44 12.35
C LEU A 93 -26.75 -28.54 12.81
N ILE A 94 -26.72 -27.25 12.46
CA ILE A 94 -27.74 -26.29 12.90
C ILE A 94 -29.17 -26.64 12.44
N PRO A 95 -29.47 -27.03 11.19
CA PRO A 95 -30.84 -27.41 10.82
C PRO A 95 -31.36 -28.61 11.62
N PHE A 96 -30.53 -29.62 11.89
CA PHE A 96 -30.95 -30.77 12.71
C PHE A 96 -31.20 -30.36 14.17
N LEU A 97 -30.31 -29.56 14.76
CA LEU A 97 -30.49 -29.06 16.12
C LEU A 97 -31.76 -28.24 16.26
N MET A 98 -32.07 -27.38 15.29
CA MET A 98 -33.30 -26.59 15.28
C MET A 98 -34.56 -27.46 15.16
N CYS A 99 -34.53 -28.54 14.36
CA CYS A 99 -35.64 -29.48 14.26
C CYS A 99 -35.83 -30.36 15.51
N VAL A 100 -34.78 -30.63 16.29
CA VAL A 100 -34.87 -31.40 17.54
C VAL A 100 -35.33 -30.53 18.72
N TRP A 101 -35.09 -29.22 18.66
CA TRP A 101 -35.40 -28.29 19.74
C TRP A 101 -36.82 -27.73 19.70
N VAL A 102 -37.53 -27.85 18.56
CA VAL A 102 -38.98 -27.61 18.40
C VAL A 102 -39.76 -28.88 18.74
#